data_AF-A0A2Z6MD88-F1
#
_entry.id   AF-A0A2Z6MD88-F1
#
_cell.length_a   1.000
_cell.length_b   1.000
_cell.length_c   1.000
_cell.angle_alpha   90.00
_cell.angle_beta   90.00
_cell.angle_gamma   90.00
#
_symmetry.space_group_name_H-M   'P 1'
#
loop_
_entity.id
_entity.type
_entity.pdbx_description
1 polymer ?
#
loop_
_entity_poly.entity_id
_entity_poly.type
_entity_poly.pdbx_seq_one_letter_code
_entity_poly.pdbx_strand_id
1 'polypeptide(L)' 'MDTEKGRIKTLLERENEIWYLPVANIDQQVLVFSVEENLESYLTSRFLVETESNGVDMTVVLTKTDVVHKKIN' A
#
# COMPACT_ATOMS: atom_id res chain seq x y z
N MET A 1 -31.27 17.03 -22.40
CA MET A 1 -30.34 16.11 -23.13
C MET A 1 -29.16 15.92 -22.21
N ASP A 2 -28.88 14.69 -21.79
CA ASP A 2 -27.79 14.32 -20.86
C ASP A 2 -26.42 14.80 -21.40
N THR A 3 -25.94 15.95 -20.94
CA THR A 3 -24.61 16.50 -21.30
C THR A 3 -23.49 15.99 -20.40
N GLU A 4 -23.78 15.12 -19.43
CA GLU A 4 -22.83 14.71 -18.39
C GLU A 4 -22.07 13.40 -18.69
N LYS A 5 -22.19 12.84 -19.90
CA LYS A 5 -21.54 11.55 -20.24
C LYS A 5 -20.37 11.73 -21.21
N GLY A 6 -19.17 11.50 -20.71
CA GLY A 6 -17.94 11.38 -21.50
C GLY A 6 -17.72 9.94 -22.03
N ARG A 7 -16.95 9.79 -23.11
CA ARG A 7 -16.52 8.50 -23.64
C ARG A 7 -15.00 8.41 -23.62
N ILE A 8 -14.47 7.33 -23.06
CA ILE A 8 -13.04 7.00 -23.13
C ILE A 8 -12.74 6.55 -24.57
N LYS A 9 -11.76 7.18 -25.21
CA LYS A 9 -11.37 6.85 -26.60
C LYS A 9 -10.19 5.88 -26.66
N THR A 10 -9.29 5.96 -25.69
CA THR A 10 -8.02 5.24 -25.70
C THR A 10 -7.57 4.97 -24.27
N LEU A 11 -6.93 3.83 -24.06
CA LEU A 11 -6.19 3.50 -22.86
C LEU A 11 -4.71 3.50 -23.21
N LEU A 12 -3.90 4.17 -22.39
CA LEU A 12 -2.45 4.13 -22.53
C LEU A 12 -1.90 2.81 -21.97
N GLU A 13 -0.65 2.49 -22.34
CA GLU A 13 0.07 1.36 -21.76
C GLU A 13 0.21 1.55 -20.24
N ARG A 14 0.12 0.45 -19.49
CA ARG A 14 0.26 0.47 -18.04
C ARG A 14 1.73 0.40 -17.66
N GLU A 15 2.14 1.21 -16.71
CA GLU A 15 3.51 1.16 -16.17
C GLU A 15 3.69 -0.03 -15.21
N ASN A 16 2.65 -0.33 -14.44
CA ASN A 16 2.58 -1.50 -13.56
C ASN A 16 1.12 -1.85 -13.26
N GLU A 17 0.89 -3.02 -12.66
CA GLU A 17 -0.41 -3.46 -12.16
C GLU A 17 -0.26 -4.42 -10.98
N ILE A 18 -1.21 -4.38 -10.05
CA ILE A 18 -1.27 -5.35 -8.95
C ILE A 18 -2.19 -6.50 -9.37
N TRP A 19 -1.65 -7.71 -9.54
CA TRP A 19 -2.41 -8.83 -10.13
C TRP A 19 -3.68 -9.24 -9.35
N TYR A 20 -3.72 -8.98 -8.04
CA TYR A 20 -4.88 -9.33 -7.18
C TYR A 20 -5.84 -8.16 -6.96
N LEU A 21 -5.53 -6.95 -7.47
CA LEU A 21 -6.37 -5.75 -7.31
C LEU A 21 -6.65 -5.11 -8.69
N PRO A 22 -7.82 -4.47 -8.88
CA PRO A 22 -8.12 -3.78 -10.13
C PRO A 22 -7.47 -2.37 -10.18
N VAL A 23 -6.16 -2.27 -9.93
CA VAL A 23 -5.40 -1.01 -9.94
C VAL A 23 -4.09 -1.13 -10.74
N ALA A 24 -3.71 -0.04 -11.40
CA ALA A 24 -2.53 0.06 -12.27
C ALA A 24 -1.93 1.47 -12.18
N ASN A 25 -0.71 1.64 -12.69
CA ASN A 25 0.04 2.91 -12.71
C ASN A 25 0.23 3.49 -11.31
N ILE A 26 0.75 2.65 -10.42
CA ILE A 26 0.98 3.00 -9.02
C ILE A 26 2.41 3.51 -8.90
N ASP A 27 2.57 4.74 -8.43
CA ASP A 27 3.89 5.30 -8.14
C ASP A 27 4.46 4.78 -6.81
N GLN A 28 3.60 4.62 -5.80
CA GLN A 28 4.03 4.30 -4.44
C GLN A 28 3.01 3.43 -3.70
N GLN A 29 3.50 2.41 -3.00
CA GLN A 29 2.75 1.60 -2.05
C GLN A 29 3.09 2.00 -0.61
N VAL A 30 2.06 2.19 0.22
CA VAL A 30 2.23 2.56 1.64
C VAL A 30 1.73 1.41 2.51
N LEU A 31 2.66 0.77 3.21
CA LEU A 31 2.38 -0.34 4.12
C LEU A 31 2.29 0.18 5.55
N VAL A 32 1.09 0.18 6.12
CA VAL A 32 0.79 0.80 7.42
C VAL A 32 0.67 -0.26 8.51
N PHE A 33 1.49 -0.14 9.55
CA PHE A 33 1.43 -0.97 10.75
C PHE A 33 1.07 -0.14 11.98
N SER A 34 0.42 -0.76 12.95
CA SER A 34 0.18 -0.18 14.28
C SER A 34 1.23 -0.71 15.25
N VAL A 35 1.88 0.18 16.01
CA VAL A 35 2.83 -0.24 17.06
C VAL A 35 2.15 -0.73 18.34
N GLU A 36 0.85 -0.48 18.49
CA GLU A 36 0.03 -1.04 19.57
C GLU A 36 -0.21 -2.55 19.38
N GLU A 37 -0.20 -3.01 18.12
CA GLU A 37 -0.38 -4.42 17.78
C GLU A 37 0.94 -5.17 17.89
N ASN A 38 0.89 -6.44 18.27
CA ASN A 38 2.08 -7.29 18.24
C ASN A 38 2.43 -7.62 16.78
N LEU A 39 3.49 -7.00 16.26
CA LEU A 39 3.99 -7.25 14.91
C LEU A 39 4.76 -8.58 14.88
N GLU A 40 4.03 -9.66 14.70
CA GLU A 40 4.61 -10.99 14.52
C GLU A 40 5.55 -11.02 13.31
N SER A 41 6.85 -11.25 13.55
CA SER A 41 7.92 -11.12 12.56
C SER A 41 7.65 -11.88 11.26
N TYR A 42 7.05 -13.07 11.35
CA TYR A 42 6.70 -13.86 10.17
C TYR A 42 5.65 -13.17 9.30
N LEU A 43 4.58 -12.65 9.92
CA LEU A 43 3.48 -12.01 9.21
C LEU A 43 3.94 -10.68 8.61
N THR A 44 4.66 -9.87 9.37
CA THR A 44 5.24 -8.61 8.88
C THR A 44 6.19 -8.85 7.71
N SER A 45 7.08 -9.84 7.81
CA SER A 45 8.00 -10.18 6.71
C SER A 45 7.26 -10.64 5.46
N ARG A 46 6.17 -11.42 5.63
CA ARG A 46 5.33 -11.82 4.50
C ARG A 46 4.72 -10.61 3.80
N PHE A 47 4.17 -9.65 4.55
CA PHE A 47 3.62 -8.42 3.95
C PHE A 47 4.68 -7.61 3.22
N LEU A 48 5.90 -7.50 3.77
CA LEU A 48 7.00 -6.80 3.12
C LEU A 48 7.39 -7.45 1.79
N VAL A 49 7.60 -8.78 1.79
CA VAL A 49 7.96 -9.53 0.58
C VAL A 49 6.85 -9.46 -0.47
N GLU A 50 5.59 -9.63 -0.06
CA GLU A 50 4.44 -9.55 -0.96
C GLU A 50 4.32 -8.16 -1.59
N THR A 51 4.51 -7.11 -0.80
CA THR A 51 4.45 -5.71 -1.27
C THR A 51 5.60 -5.43 -2.25
N GLU A 52 6.84 -5.74 -1.87
CA GLU A 52 8.03 -5.54 -2.74
C GLU A 52 7.94 -6.34 -4.06
N SER A 53 7.34 -7.54 -4.03
CA SER A 53 7.19 -8.36 -5.24
C SER A 53 6.31 -7.75 -6.33
N ASN A 54 5.54 -6.70 -6.01
CA ASN A 54 4.78 -5.95 -7.01
C ASN A 54 5.66 -5.03 -7.88
N GLY A 55 6.93 -4.80 -7.51
CA GLY A 55 7.85 -3.95 -8.26
C GLY A 55 7.51 -2.46 -8.21
N VAL A 56 6.76 -2.03 -7.20
CA VAL A 56 6.39 -0.62 -6.95
C VAL A 56 7.15 -0.12 -5.73
N ASP A 57 7.55 1.16 -5.73
CA ASP A 57 8.26 1.77 -4.60
C ASP A 57 7.41 1.69 -3.32
N MET A 58 7.96 1.10 -2.27
CA MET A 58 7.26 0.88 -1.01
C MET A 58 7.74 1.85 0.08
N THR A 59 6.81 2.33 0.90
CA THR A 59 7.08 3.04 2.15
C THR A 59 6.37 2.36 3.32
N VAL A 60 7.13 2.05 4.36
CA VAL A 60 6.59 1.50 5.61
C VAL A 60 6.26 2.64 6.57
N VAL A 61 5.04 2.63 7.11
CA VAL A 61 4.56 3.63 8.07
C VAL A 61 4.16 2.93 9.36
N LEU A 62 4.76 3.36 10.48
CA LEU A 62 4.39 2.92 11.82
C LEU A 62 3.49 3.98 12.46
N THR A 63 2.28 3.58 12.85
CA THR A 63 1.22 4.43 13.41
C THR A 63 0.97 4.10 14.87
N LYS A 64 0.16 4.94 15.56
CA LYS A 64 -0.17 4.84 16.99
C LYS A 64 1.04 4.94 17.93
N THR A 65 2.06 5.70 17.53
CA THR A 65 3.29 5.88 18.32
C THR A 65 3.03 6.57 19.66
N ASP A 66 1.91 7.27 19.81
CA ASP A 66 1.43 7.87 21.05
C ASP A 66 1.07 6.84 22.13
N VAL A 67 0.69 5.61 21.74
CA VAL A 67 0.35 4.51 22.66
C VAL A 67 1.60 3.83 23.24
N VAL A 68 2.78 4.09 22.66
CA VAL A 68 4.05 3.53 23.16
C VAL A 68 4.45 4.26 24.44
N HIS A 69 4.09 3.70 25.59
CA HIS A 69 4.57 4.18 26.86
C HIS A 69 6.04 3.81 27.05
N LYS A 70 6.88 4.82 27.29
CA LYS A 70 8.30 4.67 27.56
C LYS A 70 8.52 3.77 28.78
N LYS A 71 9.03 2.56 28.58
CA LYS A 71 9.59 1.75 29.67
C LYS A 71 10.91 2.41 30.07
N ILE A 72 10.86 3.31 31.06
CA ILE A 72 12.04 3.85 31.71
C ILE A 72 12.61 2.70 32.56
N ASN A 73 13.62 2.02 32.02
CA ASN A 73 14.54 1.21 32.82
C ASN A 73 15.61 2.11 33.42
#